data_AF-A0A6P0TUS3-F1
#
_entry.id   AF-A0A6P0TUS3-F1
#
_cell.length_a   1.000
_cell.length_b   1.000
_cell.length_c   1.000
_cell.angle_alpha   90.00
_cell.angle_beta   90.00
_cell.angle_gamma   90.00
#
_symmetry.space_group_name_H-M   'P 1'
#
loop_
_entity.id
_entity.type
_entity.pdbx_description
1 polymer ?
#
loop_
_entity_poly.entity_id
_entity_poly.type
_entity_poly.pdbx_seq_one_letter_code
_entity_poly.pdbx_strand_id
1 'polypeptide(L)'
;MIGSILEWLGLLKGIFGLLEKLGFTKFLKKVFESLKPHNRKPHFWIILILILVLILILILALQNFFNDEKSDLVFKDEKGYLIKHCKSLYKSKYNSIEEFKKVLRSEAKINEAKKFFDNNIKDRISNYTPEKEKQILNILERYVVLEKKDYDNSPDEFGDSCIYFKPSNKLKDKVKPKNFQKRYCPSDKMASLPEIQKEKEIRIINELRDYEPLLEQLAEKKILSLLLEKPIFEEDLKGRKHCGLLKFSILPIQLKAILIEDEFNTISEVKGADENDNKGEFKFIILSDKYNWDYDSDNQIELRGKKVDISELLESEDMILAFKETFGIISVGTASCEGPKNSENNKAYKRAVTLDKELKQALEKHEDLRDEQRYTLNLGQYKKYERKCSSKTEKTEKETAIQRRVIIISITDRDTDVNLKQALRDAIKNREDLSFDIENYNLFELTESN
;
A
#
# COMPACT_ATOMS: atom_id res chain seq x y z
N MET A 1 -7.42 -0.56 42.38
CA MET A 1 -8.85 -0.89 42.55
C MET A 1 -9.72 0.27 43.03
N ILE A 2 -9.20 1.25 43.78
CA ILE A 2 -9.99 2.41 44.25
C ILE A 2 -10.19 3.49 43.17
N GLY A 3 -9.26 3.61 42.20
CA GLY A 3 -9.34 4.59 41.10
C GLY A 3 -10.52 4.38 40.14
N SER A 4 -10.89 3.14 39.81
CA SER A 4 -12.01 2.88 38.90
C SER A 4 -13.37 3.14 39.56
N ILE A 5 -13.46 3.10 40.89
CA ILE A 5 -14.72 3.37 41.61
C ILE A 5 -15.06 4.87 41.54
N LEU A 6 -14.06 5.75 41.58
CA LEU A 6 -14.26 7.21 41.52
C LEU A 6 -14.67 7.68 40.12
N GLU A 7 -14.12 7.09 39.05
CA GLU A 7 -14.56 7.37 37.67
C GLU A 7 -15.99 6.89 37.40
N TRP A 8 -16.36 5.71 37.93
CA TRP A 8 -17.73 5.20 37.84
C TRP A 8 -18.74 6.08 38.59
N LEU A 9 -18.36 6.64 39.75
CA LEU A 9 -19.20 7.59 40.50
C LEU A 9 -19.42 8.92 39.76
N GLY A 10 -18.42 9.37 38.98
CA GLY A 10 -18.52 10.55 38.11
C GLY A 10 -19.53 10.35 36.98
N LEU A 11 -19.46 9.22 36.28
CA LEU A 11 -20.42 8.84 35.23
C LEU A 11 -21.84 8.68 35.79
N LEU A 12 -21.99 8.05 36.96
CA LEU A 12 -23.28 7.89 37.63
C LEU A 12 -23.93 9.24 37.98
N LYS A 13 -23.15 10.24 38.43
CA LYS A 13 -23.66 11.60 38.67
C LYS A 13 -24.17 12.28 37.40
N GLY A 14 -23.44 12.12 36.29
CA GLY A 14 -23.86 12.66 34.99
C GLY A 14 -25.18 12.05 34.49
N ILE A 15 -25.31 10.73 34.62
CA ILE A 15 -26.53 9.99 34.26
C ILE A 15 -27.70 10.42 35.16
N PHE A 16 -27.48 10.58 36.47
CA PHE A 16 -28.53 11.01 37.40
C PHE A 16 -29.07 12.42 37.06
N GLY A 17 -28.19 13.36 36.73
CA GLY A 17 -28.59 14.70 36.32
C GLY A 17 -29.37 14.72 35.00
N LEU A 18 -29.05 13.83 34.06
CA LEU A 18 -29.80 13.66 32.81
C LEU A 18 -31.19 13.07 33.06
N LEU A 19 -31.29 12.03 33.90
CA LEU A 19 -32.56 11.40 34.27
C LEU A 19 -33.48 12.35 35.05
N GLU A 20 -32.91 13.23 35.86
CA GLU A 20 -33.66 14.28 36.57
C GLU A 20 -34.25 15.31 35.60
N LYS A 21 -33.47 15.76 34.61
CA LYS A 21 -33.96 16.66 33.55
C LYS A 21 -35.07 16.04 32.69
N LEU A 22 -35.02 14.73 32.47
CA LEU A 22 -36.04 13.99 31.72
C LEU A 22 -37.28 13.64 32.55
N GLY A 23 -37.36 14.07 33.81
CA GLY A 23 -38.50 13.80 34.70
C GLY A 23 -38.59 12.36 35.20
N PHE A 24 -37.57 11.53 34.92
CA PHE A 24 -37.53 10.11 35.27
C PHE A 24 -37.42 9.88 36.77
N THR A 25 -36.88 10.84 37.52
CA THR A 25 -36.78 10.79 38.99
C THR A 25 -38.15 10.78 39.67
N LYS A 26 -39.15 11.49 39.13
CA LYS A 26 -40.54 11.43 39.61
C LYS A 26 -41.18 10.08 39.33
N PHE A 27 -40.91 9.49 38.16
CA PHE A 27 -41.39 8.16 37.80
C PHE A 27 -40.79 7.08 38.70
N LEU A 28 -39.46 7.06 38.88
CA LEU A 28 -38.76 6.13 39.75
C LEU A 28 -39.19 6.28 41.21
N LYS A 29 -39.37 7.51 41.71
CA LYS A 29 -39.88 7.73 43.08
C LYS A 29 -41.28 7.13 43.26
N LYS A 30 -42.18 7.30 42.28
CA LYS A 30 -43.53 6.72 42.31
C LYS A 30 -43.52 5.19 42.25
N VAL A 31 -42.59 4.62 41.47
CA VAL A 31 -42.36 3.16 41.41
C VAL A 31 -41.80 2.63 42.73
N PHE A 32 -40.81 3.31 43.33
CA PHE A 32 -40.22 2.92 44.62
C PHE A 32 -41.21 3.08 45.79
N GLU A 33 -42.04 4.12 45.79
CA GLU A 33 -43.10 4.30 46.79
C GLU A 33 -44.18 3.21 46.68
N SER A 34 -44.46 2.72 45.46
CA SER A 34 -45.32 1.55 45.21
C SER A 34 -44.69 0.22 45.62
N LEU A 35 -43.38 0.18 45.90
CA LEU A 35 -42.61 -1.02 46.24
C LEU A 35 -42.29 -1.13 47.74
N LYS A 36 -42.95 -0.33 48.61
CA LYS A 36 -42.78 -0.46 50.07
C LYS A 36 -43.05 -1.90 50.53
N PRO A 37 -42.17 -2.49 51.36
CA PRO A 37 -42.20 -3.91 51.67
C PRO A 37 -43.30 -4.22 52.70
N HIS A 38 -44.49 -4.58 52.22
CA HIS A 38 -45.38 -5.43 53.01
C HIS A 38 -45.37 -6.83 52.42
N ASN A 39 -44.66 -7.70 53.13
CA ASN A 39 -44.48 -9.14 52.93
C ASN A 39 -43.67 -9.60 51.71
N ARG A 40 -42.60 -10.34 52.05
CA ARG A 40 -41.70 -11.08 51.17
C ARG A 40 -42.50 -11.91 50.17
N LYS A 41 -42.64 -11.41 48.94
CA LYS A 41 -43.11 -12.21 47.80
C LYS A 41 -42.03 -12.23 46.70
N PRO A 42 -41.87 -13.36 45.98
CA PRO A 42 -40.86 -13.54 44.93
C PRO A 42 -40.97 -12.54 43.77
N HIS A 43 -42.09 -11.82 43.66
CA HIS A 43 -42.32 -10.80 42.63
C HIS A 43 -41.38 -9.59 42.73
N PHE A 44 -40.84 -9.26 43.92
CA PHE A 44 -39.91 -8.13 44.06
C PHE A 44 -38.62 -8.33 43.24
N TRP A 45 -38.06 -9.54 43.27
CA TRP A 45 -36.85 -9.87 42.50
C TRP A 45 -37.10 -9.85 41.00
N ILE A 46 -38.29 -10.28 40.54
CA ILE A 46 -38.67 -10.23 39.13
C ILE A 46 -38.74 -8.78 38.64
N ILE A 47 -39.33 -7.88 39.44
CA ILE A 47 -39.42 -6.45 39.09
C ILE A 47 -38.03 -5.81 39.06
N LEU A 48 -37.16 -6.14 40.01
CA LEU A 48 -35.79 -5.62 40.04
C LEU A 48 -34.97 -6.07 38.82
N ILE A 49 -35.10 -7.34 38.41
CA ILE A 49 -34.45 -7.88 37.21
C ILE A 49 -34.98 -7.18 35.95
N LEU A 50 -36.30 -6.99 35.84
CA LEU A 50 -36.90 -6.26 34.71
C LEU A 50 -36.38 -4.81 34.62
N ILE A 51 -36.22 -4.11 35.74
CA ILE A 51 -35.65 -2.76 35.78
C ILE A 51 -34.18 -2.78 35.32
N LEU A 52 -33.37 -3.74 35.78
CA LEU A 52 -31.98 -3.87 35.36
C LEU A 52 -31.85 -4.18 33.87
N VAL A 53 -32.71 -5.04 33.32
CA VAL A 53 -32.76 -5.33 31.88
C VAL A 53 -33.15 -4.09 31.09
N LEU A 54 -34.14 -3.32 31.54
CA LEU A 54 -34.53 -2.05 30.92
C LEU A 54 -33.39 -1.02 30.93
N ILE A 55 -32.65 -0.92 32.03
CA ILE A 55 -31.47 -0.05 32.13
C ILE A 55 -30.39 -0.52 31.16
N LEU A 56 -30.14 -1.83 31.06
CA LEU A 56 -29.16 -2.40 30.13
C LEU A 56 -29.54 -2.12 28.66
N ILE A 57 -30.82 -2.31 28.32
CA ILE A 57 -31.36 -1.98 26.98
C ILE A 57 -31.21 -0.49 26.70
N LEU A 58 -31.49 0.38 27.69
CA LEU A 58 -31.34 1.82 27.53
C LEU A 58 -29.87 2.21 27.32
N ILE A 59 -28.93 1.57 28.04
CA ILE A 59 -27.49 1.78 27.87
C ILE A 59 -27.03 1.34 26.47
N LEU A 60 -27.46 0.15 26.01
CA LEU A 60 -27.17 -0.35 24.67
C LEU A 60 -27.77 0.55 23.58
N ALA A 61 -29.00 1.02 23.77
CA ALA A 61 -29.65 1.95 22.85
C ALA A 61 -28.93 3.30 22.82
N LEU A 62 -28.49 3.82 23.97
CA LEU A 62 -27.68 5.04 24.05
C LEU A 62 -26.30 4.85 23.39
N GLN A 63 -25.64 3.71 23.60
CA GLN A 63 -24.38 3.39 22.93
C GLN A 63 -24.55 3.33 21.41
N ASN A 64 -25.63 2.72 20.90
CA ASN A 64 -25.93 2.73 19.46
C ASN A 64 -26.32 4.13 18.95
N PHE A 65 -27.02 4.93 19.75
CA PHE A 65 -27.40 6.30 19.37
C PHE A 65 -26.19 7.25 19.32
N PHE A 66 -25.14 7.00 20.11
CA PHE A 66 -23.90 7.78 20.09
C PHE A 66 -22.81 7.19 19.17
N ASN A 67 -22.91 5.91 18.78
CA ASN A 67 -22.00 5.27 17.83
C ASN A 67 -22.46 5.36 16.37
N ASP A 68 -23.56 6.08 16.08
CA ASP A 68 -23.98 6.39 14.71
C ASP A 68 -23.08 7.52 14.13
N GLU A 69 -21.76 7.32 14.18
CA GLU A 69 -20.83 7.96 13.25
C GLU A 69 -21.19 7.42 11.86
N LYS A 70 -22.08 8.13 11.16
CA LYS A 70 -22.40 7.82 9.76
C LYS A 70 -21.11 7.79 8.96
N SER A 71 -20.71 6.58 8.56
CA SER A 71 -19.58 6.30 7.68
C SER A 71 -19.57 7.26 6.50
N ASP A 72 -18.39 7.80 6.17
CA ASP A 72 -18.19 8.76 5.09
C ASP A 72 -18.91 8.31 3.81
N LEU A 73 -19.99 8.99 3.44
CA LEU A 73 -20.74 8.71 2.23
C LEU A 73 -20.02 9.36 1.05
N VAL A 74 -19.68 8.55 0.06
CA VAL A 74 -19.09 9.01 -1.20
C VAL A 74 -20.22 9.45 -2.13
N PHE A 75 -20.31 10.76 -2.40
CA PHE A 75 -21.27 11.32 -3.35
C PHE A 75 -20.61 11.53 -4.71
N LYS A 76 -21.29 11.14 -5.79
CA LYS A 76 -20.86 11.41 -7.16
C LYS A 76 -21.66 12.60 -7.68
N ASP A 77 -21.01 13.75 -7.86
CA ASP A 77 -21.59 14.88 -8.59
C ASP A 77 -21.16 14.84 -10.07
N GLU A 78 -21.71 15.72 -10.90
CA GLU A 78 -21.35 15.86 -12.33
C GLU A 78 -19.85 16.22 -12.54
N LYS A 79 -19.11 16.55 -11.48
CA LYS A 79 -17.71 17.03 -11.48
C LYS A 79 -16.74 16.12 -10.72
N GLY A 80 -17.18 14.98 -10.19
CA GLY A 80 -16.36 13.97 -9.52
C GLY A 80 -16.93 13.42 -8.21
N TYR A 81 -16.07 12.74 -7.45
CA TYR A 81 -16.42 12.19 -6.13
C TYR A 81 -16.15 13.24 -5.04
N LEU A 82 -17.15 13.52 -4.20
CA LEU A 82 -17.03 14.33 -2.99
C LEU A 82 -17.13 13.41 -1.77
N ILE A 83 -16.18 13.55 -0.86
CA ILE A 83 -16.22 12.94 0.46
C ILE A 83 -17.00 13.88 1.37
N LYS A 84 -17.99 13.32 2.07
CA LYS A 84 -18.82 14.02 3.03
C LYS A 84 -18.41 13.60 4.44
N HIS A 85 -17.94 14.56 5.23
CA HIS A 85 -17.67 14.36 6.65
C HIS A 85 -18.60 15.24 7.48
N CYS A 86 -19.38 14.64 8.38
CA CYS A 86 -20.42 15.33 9.14
C CYS A 86 -20.17 15.25 10.63
N LYS A 87 -20.57 16.32 11.33
CA LYS A 87 -20.63 16.33 12.78
C LYS A 87 -21.80 17.16 13.28
N SER A 88 -22.49 16.67 14.29
CA SER A 88 -23.58 17.40 14.93
C SER A 88 -23.05 18.62 15.70
N LEU A 89 -23.68 19.78 15.47
CA LEU A 89 -23.32 21.03 16.12
C LEU A 89 -23.96 21.11 17.51
N TYR A 90 -23.29 20.58 18.54
CA TYR A 90 -23.70 20.84 19.92
C TYR A 90 -23.19 22.21 20.37
N LYS A 91 -24.09 23.21 20.39
CA LYS A 91 -23.82 24.62 20.74
C LYS A 91 -23.03 24.85 22.04
N SER A 92 -22.95 23.88 22.95
CA SER A 92 -22.22 24.01 24.22
C SER A 92 -20.71 23.74 24.13
N LYS A 93 -20.21 23.11 23.06
CA LYS A 93 -18.80 22.66 22.98
C LYS A 93 -17.86 23.60 22.23
N TYR A 94 -18.39 24.54 21.45
CA TYR A 94 -17.61 25.42 20.58
C TYR A 94 -18.02 26.89 20.78
N ASN A 95 -17.05 27.79 20.84
CA ASN A 95 -17.30 29.22 21.11
C ASN A 95 -17.73 30.00 19.87
N SER A 96 -17.59 29.42 18.67
CA SER A 96 -18.01 30.04 17.39
C SER A 96 -18.21 28.99 16.29
N ILE A 97 -18.94 29.38 15.24
CA ILE A 97 -19.08 28.55 14.02
C ILE A 97 -17.74 28.38 13.30
N GLU A 98 -16.85 29.38 13.33
CA GLU A 98 -15.50 29.29 12.80
C GLU A 98 -14.63 28.27 13.55
N GLU A 99 -14.74 28.21 14.87
CA GLU A 99 -14.06 27.22 15.70
C GLU A 99 -14.55 25.81 15.36
N PHE A 100 -15.87 25.63 15.27
CA PHE A 100 -16.46 24.37 14.85
C PHE A 100 -16.01 23.94 13.44
N LYS A 101 -16.00 24.86 12.46
CA LYS A 101 -15.50 24.58 11.10
C LYS A 101 -14.03 24.18 11.07
N LYS A 102 -13.19 24.74 11.96
CA LYS A 102 -11.78 24.33 12.11
C LYS A 102 -11.68 22.92 12.66
N VAL A 103 -12.47 22.57 13.67
CA VAL A 103 -12.51 21.22 14.26
C VAL A 103 -12.99 20.20 13.24
N LEU A 104 -14.12 20.46 12.58
CA LEU A 104 -14.66 19.60 11.52
C LEU A 104 -13.65 19.37 10.39
N ARG A 105 -12.85 20.39 10.05
CA ARG A 105 -11.77 20.27 9.07
C ARG A 105 -10.60 19.43 9.56
N SER A 106 -10.20 19.56 10.82
CA SER A 106 -9.12 18.73 11.39
C SER A 106 -9.55 17.27 11.43
N GLU A 107 -10.77 16.99 11.88
CA GLU A 107 -11.29 15.62 11.95
C GLU A 107 -11.41 14.99 10.57
N ALA A 108 -11.90 15.72 9.57
CA ALA A 108 -11.88 15.26 8.19
C ALA A 108 -10.45 14.91 7.71
N LYS A 109 -9.44 15.72 8.06
CA LYS A 109 -8.03 15.43 7.71
C LYS A 109 -7.49 14.21 8.43
N ILE A 110 -7.80 14.05 9.72
CA ILE A 110 -7.40 12.90 10.53
C ILE A 110 -8.03 11.63 9.97
N ASN A 111 -9.30 11.68 9.58
CA ASN A 111 -9.99 10.52 9.01
C ASN A 111 -9.37 10.08 7.68
N GLU A 112 -9.04 11.03 6.79
CA GLU A 112 -8.31 10.71 5.56
C GLU A 112 -6.89 10.20 5.83
N ALA A 113 -6.18 10.81 6.78
CA ALA A 113 -4.87 10.33 7.23
C ALA A 113 -4.96 8.90 7.80
N LYS A 114 -6.04 8.59 8.52
CA LYS A 114 -6.31 7.28 9.11
C LYS A 114 -6.62 6.23 8.06
N LYS A 115 -7.47 6.55 7.07
CA LYS A 115 -7.68 5.68 5.91
C LYS A 115 -6.37 5.37 5.19
N PHE A 116 -5.53 6.38 4.98
CA PHE A 116 -4.23 6.17 4.36
C PHE A 116 -3.34 5.28 5.22
N PHE A 117 -3.27 5.53 6.52
CA PHE A 117 -2.53 4.74 7.49
C PHE A 117 -2.99 3.27 7.50
N ASP A 118 -4.29 3.03 7.68
CA ASP A 118 -4.88 1.69 7.73
C ASP A 118 -4.62 0.92 6.43
N ASN A 119 -4.75 1.56 5.26
CA ASN A 119 -4.62 0.89 3.97
C ASN A 119 -3.16 0.67 3.52
N ASN A 120 -2.21 1.51 3.95
CA ASN A 120 -0.87 1.53 3.36
C ASN A 120 0.27 1.30 4.35
N ILE A 121 0.07 1.63 5.64
CA ILE A 121 1.15 1.70 6.63
C ILE A 121 0.96 0.68 7.75
N LYS A 122 -0.28 0.49 8.23
CA LYS A 122 -0.58 -0.25 9.47
C LYS A 122 0.04 -1.64 9.54
N ASP A 123 -0.16 -2.45 8.51
CA ASP A 123 0.35 -3.84 8.46
C ASP A 123 1.87 -3.92 8.31
N ARG A 124 2.54 -2.77 8.13
CA ARG A 124 3.98 -2.67 7.88
C ARG A 124 4.75 -2.07 9.06
N ILE A 125 4.05 -1.64 10.11
CA ILE A 125 4.68 -1.13 11.33
C ILE A 125 5.10 -2.30 12.21
N SER A 126 6.39 -2.38 12.51
CA SER A 126 6.88 -3.31 13.52
C SER A 126 6.44 -2.86 14.91
N ASN A 127 6.00 -3.82 15.74
CA ASN A 127 5.57 -3.55 17.11
C ASN A 127 4.53 -2.41 17.18
N TYR A 128 3.43 -2.56 16.43
CA TYR A 128 2.34 -1.58 16.38
C TYR A 128 1.85 -1.23 17.80
N THR A 129 1.78 0.07 18.09
CA THR A 129 1.14 0.60 19.31
C THR A 129 0.21 1.77 18.96
N PRO A 130 -0.83 2.03 19.75
CA PRO A 130 -1.70 3.20 19.58
C PRO A 130 -0.94 4.54 19.60
N GLU A 131 0.14 4.63 20.37
CA GLU A 131 1.00 5.82 20.44
C GLU A 131 1.75 6.05 19.13
N LYS A 132 2.31 4.99 18.52
CA LYS A 132 2.96 5.07 17.21
C LYS A 132 1.97 5.45 16.11
N GLU A 133 0.79 4.82 16.10
CA GLU A 133 -0.29 5.20 15.18
C GLU A 133 -0.60 6.69 15.32
N LYS A 134 -0.83 7.18 16.54
CA LYS A 134 -1.13 8.59 16.79
C LYS A 134 -0.01 9.52 16.30
N GLN A 135 1.25 9.17 16.49
CA GLN A 135 2.39 9.94 15.99
C GLN A 135 2.40 10.01 14.46
N ILE A 136 2.21 8.86 13.79
CA ILE A 136 2.18 8.78 12.33
C ILE A 136 0.97 9.53 11.77
N LEU A 137 -0.21 9.39 12.38
CA LEU A 137 -1.43 10.12 12.00
C LEU A 137 -1.24 11.63 12.14
N ASN A 138 -0.58 12.12 13.20
CA ASN A 138 -0.25 13.54 13.34
C ASN A 138 0.69 14.04 12.23
N ILE A 139 1.61 13.19 11.76
CA ILE A 139 2.46 13.52 10.61
C ILE A 139 1.60 13.60 9.36
N LEU A 140 0.83 12.56 9.05
CA LEU A 140 -0.02 12.47 7.86
C LEU A 140 -1.08 13.58 7.80
N GLU A 141 -1.75 13.90 8.91
CA GLU A 141 -2.76 14.96 9.01
C GLU A 141 -2.21 16.33 8.57
N ARG A 142 -0.94 16.63 8.92
CA ARG A 142 -0.28 17.88 8.53
C ARG A 142 -0.21 18.02 7.02
N TYR A 143 -0.17 16.89 6.32
CA TYR A 143 -0.07 16.85 4.88
C TYR A 143 -1.41 16.63 4.17
N VAL A 144 -2.48 16.10 4.75
CA VAL A 144 -3.79 15.98 4.04
C VAL A 144 -4.36 17.36 3.64
N VAL A 145 -4.87 17.51 2.41
CA VAL A 145 -5.56 18.74 1.95
C VAL A 145 -6.88 18.45 1.28
N LEU A 146 -7.81 19.40 1.46
CA LEU A 146 -9.19 19.35 1.01
C LEU A 146 -9.39 20.50 0.00
N GLU A 147 -9.56 20.20 -1.30
CA GLU A 147 -9.57 21.18 -2.41
C GLU A 147 -10.83 22.06 -2.43
N LYS A 148 -12.00 21.42 -2.45
CA LYS A 148 -13.29 22.09 -2.46
C LYS A 148 -13.86 22.02 -1.05
N LYS A 149 -14.44 23.11 -0.54
CA LYS A 149 -15.07 23.13 0.78
C LYS A 149 -16.42 23.78 0.65
N ASP A 150 -17.43 22.94 0.50
CA ASP A 150 -18.80 23.39 0.61
C ASP A 150 -19.25 22.98 2.02
N TYR A 151 -19.48 23.97 2.88
CA TYR A 151 -20.11 23.75 4.19
C TYR A 151 -21.60 23.86 3.98
N ASP A 152 -22.30 22.77 4.21
CA ASP A 152 -23.75 22.79 4.21
C ASP A 152 -24.19 23.21 5.60
N ASN A 153 -24.45 24.52 5.75
CA ASN A 153 -25.03 25.08 6.95
C ASN A 153 -26.49 25.40 6.62
N SER A 154 -27.44 24.57 7.07
CA SER A 154 -28.78 25.09 7.30
C SER A 154 -28.68 26.13 8.42
N PRO A 155 -29.02 27.41 8.19
CA PRO A 155 -28.82 28.47 9.18
C PRO A 155 -29.61 28.25 10.49
N ASP A 156 -30.67 27.44 10.45
CA ASP A 156 -31.73 27.51 11.46
C ASP A 156 -31.99 26.23 12.25
N GLU A 157 -31.28 25.13 12.02
CA GLU A 157 -31.56 23.89 12.72
C GLU A 157 -30.33 23.28 13.38
N PHE A 158 -30.56 22.69 14.56
CA PHE A 158 -29.60 21.93 15.37
C PHE A 158 -29.16 20.63 14.65
N GLY A 159 -28.75 20.74 13.40
CA GLY A 159 -28.48 19.64 12.49
C GLY A 159 -26.99 19.34 12.33
N ASP A 160 -26.75 18.20 11.68
CA ASP A 160 -25.41 17.77 11.25
C ASP A 160 -24.83 18.80 10.29
N SER A 161 -23.70 19.40 10.67
CA SER A 161 -22.93 20.23 9.77
C SER A 161 -21.93 19.34 9.03
N CYS A 162 -21.97 19.39 7.71
CA CYS A 162 -21.13 18.56 6.87
C CYS A 162 -20.14 19.42 6.08
N ILE A 163 -18.91 18.94 6.00
CA ILE A 163 -17.93 19.42 5.04
C ILE A 163 -17.93 18.45 3.86
N TYR A 164 -18.23 18.98 2.68
CA TYR A 164 -18.04 18.27 1.43
C TYR A 164 -16.71 18.71 0.87
N PHE A 165 -15.86 17.74 0.59
CA PHE A 165 -14.58 18.00 -0.02
C PHE A 165 -14.28 17.03 -1.13
N LYS A 166 -13.66 17.57 -2.17
CA LYS A 166 -13.00 16.75 -3.17
C LYS A 166 -11.61 16.42 -2.64
N PRO A 167 -11.28 15.14 -2.45
CA PRO A 167 -9.88 14.74 -2.34
C PRO A 167 -9.17 15.13 -3.65
N SER A 168 -8.01 15.75 -3.53
CA SER A 168 -7.34 16.39 -4.66
C SER A 168 -6.92 15.43 -5.74
N ASN A 169 -7.33 15.64 -7.01
CA ASN A 169 -6.96 14.75 -8.12
C ASN A 169 -6.43 15.42 -9.42
N LYS A 170 -6.58 16.73 -9.65
CA LYS A 170 -6.12 17.40 -10.90
C LYS A 170 -5.94 18.90 -10.73
N LEU A 171 -5.15 19.48 -11.63
CA LEU A 171 -4.67 20.86 -11.57
C LEU A 171 -5.21 21.79 -12.63
N LYS A 172 -5.38 23.04 -12.23
CA LYS A 172 -5.52 24.18 -13.14
C LYS A 172 -4.52 25.26 -12.76
N ASP A 173 -3.65 25.56 -13.72
CA ASP A 173 -2.64 26.61 -13.67
C ASP A 173 -3.26 28.00 -13.69
N LYS A 174 -2.86 28.86 -12.75
CA LYS A 174 -2.70 30.31 -12.97
C LYS A 174 -1.58 30.97 -12.15
N VAL A 175 -0.47 30.28 -11.84
CA VAL A 175 0.66 30.95 -11.16
C VAL A 175 1.76 31.38 -12.14
N LYS A 176 2.14 32.67 -12.10
CA LYS A 176 3.33 33.21 -12.77
C LYS A 176 4.59 32.93 -11.92
N PRO A 177 5.53 32.07 -12.34
CA PRO A 177 6.64 31.56 -11.52
C PRO A 177 7.58 32.64 -10.95
N LYS A 178 7.80 33.72 -11.69
CA LYS A 178 8.73 34.81 -11.31
C LYS A 178 8.36 35.55 -10.01
N ASN A 179 7.08 35.61 -9.65
CA ASN A 179 6.63 36.31 -8.42
C ASN A 179 6.70 35.41 -7.17
N PHE A 180 6.72 34.09 -7.36
CA PHE A 180 6.87 33.11 -6.30
C PHE A 180 8.35 33.00 -5.88
N GLN A 181 9.26 32.78 -6.85
CA GLN A 181 10.70 32.64 -6.58
C GLN A 181 11.31 33.85 -5.85
N LYS A 182 10.88 35.08 -6.18
CA LYS A 182 11.42 36.31 -5.59
C LYS A 182 11.09 36.50 -4.10
N ARG A 183 10.13 35.73 -3.56
CA ARG A 183 9.54 35.96 -2.23
C ARG A 183 9.76 34.82 -1.23
N TYR A 184 10.09 33.60 -1.70
CA TYR A 184 10.01 32.40 -0.87
C TYR A 184 11.30 31.56 -0.75
N CYS A 185 12.28 31.68 -1.66
CA CYS A 185 13.56 30.94 -1.59
C CYS A 185 14.76 31.88 -1.89
N PRO A 186 15.24 32.66 -0.91
CA PRO A 186 16.34 33.60 -1.15
C PRO A 186 17.71 32.92 -1.36
N SER A 187 17.89 31.69 -0.85
CA SER A 187 19.14 30.92 -0.96
C SER A 187 19.30 30.19 -2.29
N ASP A 188 18.21 29.94 -3.02
CA ASP A 188 18.29 29.43 -4.37
C ASP A 188 17.17 30.00 -5.23
N LYS A 189 17.48 31.14 -5.86
CA LYS A 189 16.56 31.83 -6.78
C LYS A 189 16.38 31.06 -8.10
N MET A 190 17.15 29.99 -8.32
CA MET A 190 17.22 29.24 -9.57
C MET A 190 16.65 27.82 -9.45
N ALA A 191 16.39 27.32 -8.24
CA ALA A 191 15.82 26.00 -8.03
C ALA A 191 14.50 25.81 -8.80
N SER A 192 14.50 24.76 -9.62
CA SER A 192 13.37 24.30 -10.40
C SER A 192 12.28 23.71 -9.51
N LEU A 193 11.04 23.71 -10.00
CA LEU A 193 9.89 23.14 -9.29
C LEU A 193 10.06 21.64 -8.92
N PRO A 194 10.77 20.82 -9.73
CA PRO A 194 11.19 19.48 -9.32
C PRO A 194 12.16 19.45 -8.14
N GLU A 195 13.14 20.35 -8.08
CA GLU A 195 14.11 20.38 -6.96
C GLU A 195 13.44 20.70 -5.62
N ILE A 196 12.51 21.66 -5.62
CA ILE A 196 11.71 22.00 -4.43
C ILE A 196 10.85 20.81 -3.96
N GLN A 197 10.35 20.00 -4.90
CA GLN A 197 9.57 18.80 -4.58
C GLN A 197 10.44 17.74 -3.92
N LYS A 198 11.59 17.47 -4.52
CA LYS A 198 12.54 16.48 -4.06
C LYS A 198 12.99 16.78 -2.64
N GLU A 199 13.28 18.05 -2.33
CA GLU A 199 13.66 18.48 -0.98
C GLU A 199 12.53 18.26 0.05
N LYS A 200 11.27 18.47 -0.35
CA LYS A 200 10.10 18.22 0.51
C LYS A 200 9.91 16.73 0.79
N GLU A 201 10.04 15.88 -0.24
CA GLU A 201 9.93 14.43 -0.12
C GLU A 201 10.98 13.89 0.84
N ILE A 202 12.23 14.32 0.67
CA ILE A 202 13.34 13.99 1.57
C ILE A 202 12.99 14.34 3.02
N ARG A 203 12.36 15.50 3.27
CA ARG A 203 11.99 15.92 4.63
C ARG A 203 10.89 15.05 5.25
N ILE A 204 9.86 14.68 4.48
CA ILE A 204 8.77 13.81 4.96
C ILE A 204 9.34 12.43 5.29
N ILE A 205 10.18 11.90 4.40
CA ILE A 205 10.86 10.60 4.59
C ILE A 205 11.72 10.63 5.84
N ASN A 206 12.52 11.69 6.03
CA ASN A 206 13.34 11.86 7.24
C ASN A 206 12.48 11.94 8.52
N GLU A 207 11.37 12.68 8.51
CA GLU A 207 10.47 12.75 9.66
C GLU A 207 9.82 11.39 9.95
N LEU A 208 9.44 10.61 8.93
CA LEU A 208 8.89 9.25 9.13
C LEU A 208 9.96 8.26 9.62
N ARG A 209 11.20 8.38 9.13
CA ARG A 209 12.36 7.59 9.54
C ARG A 209 12.64 7.72 11.03
N ASP A 210 12.53 8.92 11.57
CA ASP A 210 12.77 9.19 13.00
C ASP A 210 11.78 8.41 13.90
N TYR A 211 10.65 7.95 13.37
CA TYR A 211 9.64 7.18 14.12
C TYR A 211 9.57 5.68 13.78
N GLU A 212 9.84 5.27 12.53
CA GLU A 212 9.88 3.85 12.14
C GLU A 212 10.95 3.61 11.06
N PRO A 213 12.16 3.14 11.45
CA PRO A 213 13.27 2.90 10.53
C PRO A 213 12.96 1.90 9.41
N LEU A 214 12.09 0.91 9.65
CA LEU A 214 11.70 -0.09 8.63
C LEU A 214 10.89 0.49 7.46
N LEU A 215 10.42 1.73 7.56
CA LEU A 215 9.81 2.42 6.43
C LEU A 215 10.82 2.75 5.31
N GLU A 216 12.13 2.68 5.58
CA GLU A 216 13.23 2.93 4.63
C GLU A 216 13.14 2.05 3.36
N GLN A 217 12.89 0.74 3.52
CA GLN A 217 12.80 -0.20 2.39
C GLN A 217 11.53 -0.03 1.54
N LEU A 218 10.51 0.66 2.08
CA LEU A 218 9.20 0.85 1.43
C LEU A 218 8.99 2.28 0.91
N ALA A 219 9.66 3.26 1.52
CA ALA A 219 9.43 4.69 1.29
C ALA A 219 10.09 5.21 0.01
N GLU A 220 11.28 4.72 -0.35
CA GLU A 220 11.99 5.33 -1.47
C GLU A 220 11.36 5.07 -2.84
N LYS A 221 10.69 3.93 -3.04
CA LYS A 221 10.10 3.62 -4.35
C LYS A 221 8.59 3.82 -4.37
N LYS A 222 7.89 3.37 -3.32
CA LYS A 222 6.42 3.29 -3.28
C LYS A 222 5.77 4.56 -2.71
N ILE A 223 6.42 5.27 -1.79
CA ILE A 223 5.92 6.57 -1.31
C ILE A 223 6.26 7.66 -2.33
N LEU A 224 7.43 7.63 -2.95
CA LEU A 224 7.80 8.54 -4.05
C LEU A 224 6.89 8.36 -5.28
N SER A 225 6.55 7.13 -5.69
CA SER A 225 5.59 6.91 -6.79
C SER A 225 4.15 7.35 -6.44
N LEU A 226 3.75 7.28 -5.16
CA LEU A 226 2.48 7.83 -4.68
C LEU A 226 2.47 9.37 -4.59
N LEU A 227 3.64 10.02 -4.59
CA LEU A 227 3.81 11.47 -4.50
C LEU A 227 4.12 12.13 -5.85
N LEU A 228 4.51 11.35 -6.86
CA LEU A 228 4.93 11.80 -8.18
C LEU A 228 3.80 11.71 -9.23
N GLU A 229 2.75 12.52 -9.08
CA GLU A 229 2.03 13.13 -10.21
C GLU A 229 1.57 14.55 -9.78
N LYS A 230 1.86 15.59 -10.60
CA LYS A 230 1.84 17.04 -10.22
C LYS A 230 0.92 17.91 -11.10
N PRO A 231 0.71 19.25 -10.86
CA PRO A 231 1.30 20.16 -9.83
C PRO A 231 0.43 20.74 -8.64
N ILE A 232 0.53 22.04 -8.29
CA ILE A 232 0.15 22.73 -7.01
C ILE A 232 -0.91 23.87 -7.19
N PHE A 233 -1.66 24.25 -6.13
CA PHE A 233 -2.70 25.32 -6.11
C PHE A 233 -2.23 26.74 -5.68
N GLU A 234 -2.79 27.78 -6.29
CA GLU A 234 -2.53 29.21 -6.01
C GLU A 234 -3.21 29.73 -4.71
N GLU A 235 -4.32 29.10 -4.30
CA GLU A 235 -5.21 29.63 -3.27
C GLU A 235 -4.69 29.47 -1.83
N ASP A 236 -3.74 28.57 -1.58
CA ASP A 236 -3.14 28.37 -0.26
C ASP A 236 -2.06 29.42 0.09
N LEU A 237 -1.67 30.27 -0.87
CA LEU A 237 -0.58 31.25 -0.72
C LEU A 237 -1.05 32.70 -0.55
N LYS A 238 -2.35 32.98 -0.70
CA LYS A 238 -2.91 34.32 -0.48
C LYS A 238 -3.03 34.60 1.02
N GLY A 239 -2.13 35.44 1.55
CA GLY A 239 -2.35 36.18 2.80
C GLY A 239 -1.41 35.92 3.98
N ARG A 240 -0.29 35.21 3.83
CA ARG A 240 0.65 34.96 4.96
C ARG A 240 2.04 35.55 4.71
N LYS A 241 2.56 36.28 5.71
CA LYS A 241 3.78 37.11 5.64
C LYS A 241 5.06 36.47 6.18
N HIS A 242 5.07 35.19 6.56
CA HIS A 242 6.28 34.58 7.15
C HIS A 242 6.63 33.23 6.52
N CYS A 243 7.91 33.06 6.19
CA CYS A 243 8.54 31.79 5.85
C CYS A 243 8.58 30.92 7.12
N GLY A 244 7.58 30.05 7.26
CA GLY A 244 7.47 29.11 8.36
C GLY A 244 6.24 28.25 8.14
N LEU A 245 6.49 26.97 7.82
CA LEU A 245 5.48 25.95 7.51
C LEU A 245 4.59 26.29 6.29
N LEU A 246 5.10 25.99 5.10
CA LEU A 246 4.24 25.74 3.95
C LEU A 246 3.51 24.39 4.16
N LYS A 247 2.20 24.45 4.37
CA LYS A 247 1.31 23.29 4.48
C LYS A 247 0.99 22.80 3.07
N PHE A 248 1.27 21.53 2.76
CA PHE A 248 0.97 20.95 1.45
C PHE A 248 0.39 19.54 1.55
N SER A 249 -0.60 19.32 0.70
CA SER A 249 -1.43 18.14 0.39
C SER A 249 -0.69 16.81 0.19
N ILE A 250 -1.19 15.73 0.80
CA ILE A 250 -1.15 14.34 0.34
C ILE A 250 -2.52 14.06 -0.30
N LEU A 251 -2.46 13.48 -1.50
CA LEU A 251 -3.59 13.15 -2.36
C LEU A 251 -4.35 11.91 -1.84
N PRO A 252 -5.68 11.89 -1.94
CA PRO A 252 -6.45 10.65 -2.03
C PRO A 252 -6.97 10.46 -3.48
N ILE A 253 -6.16 9.92 -4.40
CA ILE A 253 -6.65 9.54 -5.74
C ILE A 253 -6.95 8.03 -5.81
N GLN A 254 -8.25 7.74 -5.82
CA GLN A 254 -8.93 6.66 -6.55
C GLN A 254 -8.34 5.24 -6.46
N LEU A 255 -8.86 4.52 -5.47
CA LEU A 255 -9.46 3.18 -5.52
C LEU A 255 -10.07 2.73 -6.89
N LYS A 256 -9.23 2.58 -7.93
CA LYS A 256 -9.53 1.69 -9.07
C LYS A 256 -8.32 1.20 -9.89
N ALA A 257 -7.09 1.34 -9.40
CA ALA A 257 -5.91 0.77 -10.06
C ALA A 257 -4.75 0.47 -9.09
N ILE A 258 -5.01 -0.16 -7.94
CA ILE A 258 -3.94 -0.82 -7.17
C ILE A 258 -4.48 -2.16 -6.61
N LEU A 259 -4.95 -2.98 -7.54
CA LEU A 259 -4.61 -4.40 -7.54
C LEU A 259 -3.51 -4.55 -8.59
N ILE A 260 -2.37 -3.88 -8.39
CA ILE A 260 -1.14 -4.39 -9.01
C ILE A 260 -0.74 -5.54 -8.09
N GLU A 261 -1.33 -6.70 -8.33
CA GLU A 261 -0.66 -7.94 -7.96
C GLU A 261 0.73 -7.83 -8.60
N ASP A 262 1.80 -7.86 -7.79
CA ASP A 262 3.18 -7.61 -8.25
C ASP A 262 3.42 -8.38 -9.56
N GLU A 263 3.79 -7.68 -10.64
CA GLU A 263 3.93 -8.32 -11.96
C GLU A 263 5.07 -9.34 -11.97
N PHE A 264 6.05 -9.14 -11.09
CA PHE A 264 7.18 -10.02 -10.83
C PHE A 264 7.57 -9.99 -9.34
N ASN A 265 8.12 -11.10 -8.85
CA ASN A 265 8.75 -11.22 -7.54
C ASN A 265 10.26 -11.01 -7.68
N THR A 266 10.86 -10.29 -6.73
CA THR A 266 12.31 -10.04 -6.69
C THR A 266 12.92 -10.67 -5.44
N ILE A 267 13.90 -11.54 -5.64
CA ILE A 267 14.66 -12.17 -4.55
C ILE A 267 16.10 -11.68 -4.68
N SER A 268 16.53 -10.87 -3.72
CA SER A 268 17.84 -10.20 -3.74
C SER A 268 18.90 -10.96 -2.95
N GLU A 269 20.16 -10.64 -3.20
CA GLU A 269 21.32 -11.09 -2.40
C GLU A 269 21.46 -12.62 -2.33
N VAL A 270 21.19 -13.31 -3.43
CA VAL A 270 21.40 -14.76 -3.55
C VAL A 270 22.86 -14.99 -3.87
N LYS A 271 23.61 -15.57 -2.92
CA LYS A 271 25.06 -15.78 -3.06
C LYS A 271 25.37 -17.24 -3.35
N GLY A 272 26.41 -17.48 -4.14
CA GLY A 272 26.99 -18.80 -4.34
C GLY A 272 28.47 -18.69 -4.65
N ALA A 273 29.17 -19.81 -4.54
CA ALA A 273 30.60 -19.89 -4.80
C ALA A 273 30.93 -20.92 -5.88
N ASP A 274 32.04 -20.72 -6.57
CA ASP A 274 32.63 -21.73 -7.44
C ASP A 274 33.50 -22.72 -6.66
N GLU A 275 34.09 -23.69 -7.36
CA GLU A 275 34.93 -24.72 -6.73
C GLU A 275 36.23 -24.17 -6.10
N ASN A 276 36.62 -22.93 -6.41
CA ASN A 276 37.78 -22.23 -5.87
C ASN A 276 37.40 -21.21 -4.77
N ASP A 277 36.14 -21.22 -4.30
CA ASP A 277 35.58 -20.26 -3.33
C ASP A 277 35.48 -18.81 -3.84
N ASN A 278 35.59 -18.59 -5.15
CA ASN A 278 35.25 -17.29 -5.74
C ASN A 278 33.73 -17.12 -5.75
N LYS A 279 33.25 -15.93 -5.40
CA LYS A 279 31.84 -15.67 -5.13
C LYS A 279 31.15 -14.94 -6.27
N GLY A 280 29.86 -15.24 -6.42
CA GLY A 280 28.92 -14.47 -7.22
C GLY A 280 27.68 -14.15 -6.39
N GLU A 281 27.17 -12.93 -6.56
CA GLU A 281 25.91 -12.48 -5.96
C GLU A 281 24.89 -12.19 -7.07
N PHE A 282 23.67 -12.65 -6.84
CA PHE A 282 22.61 -12.68 -7.83
C PHE A 282 21.31 -12.11 -7.26
N LYS A 283 20.55 -11.47 -8.14
CA LYS A 283 19.17 -11.03 -7.88
C LYS A 283 18.26 -11.69 -8.89
N PHE A 284 17.27 -12.43 -8.41
CA PHE A 284 16.30 -13.15 -9.22
C PHE A 284 15.05 -12.29 -9.42
N ILE A 285 14.67 -12.11 -10.67
CA ILE A 285 13.45 -11.43 -11.09
C ILE A 285 12.58 -12.48 -11.77
N ILE A 286 11.57 -12.93 -11.04
CA ILE A 286 10.70 -14.02 -11.47
C ILE A 286 9.34 -13.43 -11.75
N LEU A 287 8.91 -13.51 -13.00
CA LEU A 287 7.58 -13.07 -13.38
C LEU A 287 6.50 -13.83 -12.57
N SER A 288 5.43 -13.12 -12.20
CA SER A 288 4.37 -13.68 -11.35
C SER A 288 3.79 -14.96 -11.95
N ASP A 289 3.10 -15.76 -11.13
CA ASP A 289 2.49 -17.04 -11.52
C ASP A 289 1.48 -16.96 -12.67
N LYS A 290 1.03 -15.75 -12.98
CA LYS A 290 0.16 -15.47 -14.11
C LYS A 290 0.89 -15.49 -15.45
N TYR A 291 2.19 -15.21 -15.43
CA TYR A 291 3.04 -15.11 -16.62
C TYR A 291 3.85 -16.39 -16.79
N ASN A 292 3.66 -17.02 -17.95
CA ASN A 292 4.43 -18.20 -18.33
C ASN A 292 4.74 -18.11 -19.81
N TRP A 293 5.79 -18.79 -20.27
CA TRP A 293 5.96 -19.01 -21.71
C TRP A 293 4.73 -19.72 -22.26
N ASP A 294 4.16 -19.30 -23.39
CA ASP A 294 2.99 -19.92 -24.02
C ASP A 294 3.22 -21.41 -24.35
N TYR A 295 2.16 -22.22 -24.31
CA TYR A 295 2.27 -23.67 -24.48
C TYR A 295 2.76 -23.97 -25.89
N ASP A 296 3.76 -24.86 -26.01
CA ASP A 296 4.41 -25.22 -27.27
C ASP A 296 5.01 -24.03 -28.06
N SER A 297 5.21 -22.88 -27.41
CA SER A 297 5.78 -21.67 -28.01
C SER A 297 7.18 -21.36 -27.48
N ASP A 298 8.07 -20.86 -28.34
CA ASP A 298 9.41 -20.39 -27.98
C ASP A 298 9.58 -18.86 -28.04
N ASN A 299 8.51 -18.14 -28.40
CA ASN A 299 8.56 -16.70 -28.68
C ASN A 299 7.34 -15.91 -28.21
N GLN A 300 6.46 -16.52 -27.42
CA GLN A 300 5.28 -15.86 -26.85
C GLN A 300 5.18 -16.19 -25.37
N ILE A 301 4.72 -15.23 -24.59
CA ILE A 301 4.30 -15.44 -23.21
C ILE A 301 2.78 -15.31 -23.12
N GLU A 302 2.23 -15.92 -22.08
CA GLU A 302 0.81 -15.84 -21.75
C GLU A 302 0.60 -15.21 -20.38
N LEU A 303 -0.44 -14.38 -20.26
CA LEU A 303 -1.02 -13.90 -19.02
C LEU A 303 -2.37 -14.58 -18.81
N ARG A 304 -2.43 -15.52 -17.86
CA ARG A 304 -3.66 -16.29 -17.54
C ARG A 304 -4.35 -16.88 -18.80
N GLY A 305 -3.60 -17.49 -19.72
CA GLY A 305 -4.15 -18.08 -20.95
C GLY A 305 -4.34 -17.12 -22.12
N LYS A 306 -3.90 -15.86 -22.01
CA LYS A 306 -3.96 -14.87 -23.08
C LYS A 306 -2.56 -14.48 -23.51
N LYS A 307 -2.28 -14.53 -24.81
CA LYS A 307 -1.00 -14.07 -25.36
C LYS A 307 -0.79 -12.59 -25.03
N VAL A 308 0.39 -12.26 -24.54
CA VAL A 308 0.81 -10.89 -24.23
C VAL A 308 2.21 -10.65 -24.76
N ASP A 309 2.51 -9.39 -25.05
CA ASP A 309 3.84 -8.96 -25.44
C ASP A 309 4.69 -8.79 -24.18
N ILE A 310 5.84 -9.45 -24.13
CA ILE A 310 6.77 -9.34 -23.01
C ILE A 310 7.47 -7.98 -22.99
N SER A 311 7.58 -7.33 -24.15
CA SER A 311 8.33 -6.07 -24.32
C SER A 311 7.77 -4.96 -23.43
N GLU A 312 6.45 -4.82 -23.35
CA GLU A 312 5.81 -3.80 -22.49
C GLU A 312 6.20 -3.95 -21.01
N LEU A 313 6.34 -5.19 -20.55
CA LEU A 313 6.75 -5.49 -19.18
C LEU A 313 8.26 -5.26 -18.98
N LEU A 314 9.09 -5.67 -19.95
CA LEU A 314 10.54 -5.49 -19.88
C LEU A 314 10.95 -4.02 -19.93
N GLU A 315 10.16 -3.19 -20.60
CA GLU A 315 10.35 -1.74 -20.70
C GLU A 315 9.81 -0.96 -19.49
N SER A 316 9.15 -1.64 -18.54
CA SER A 316 8.64 -0.97 -17.34
C SER A 316 9.77 -0.39 -16.49
N GLU A 317 9.57 0.80 -15.93
CA GLU A 317 10.55 1.46 -15.07
C GLU A 317 10.96 0.57 -13.89
N ASP A 318 10.02 -0.18 -13.32
CA ASP A 318 10.28 -1.10 -12.22
C ASP A 318 11.23 -2.23 -12.61
N MET A 319 11.07 -2.79 -13.81
CA MET A 319 11.96 -3.80 -14.37
C MET A 319 13.35 -3.24 -14.64
N ILE A 320 13.44 -2.08 -15.29
CA ILE A 320 14.72 -1.40 -15.58
C ILE A 320 15.48 -1.07 -14.29
N LEU A 321 14.78 -0.58 -13.26
CA LEU A 321 15.38 -0.30 -11.95
C LEU A 321 15.85 -1.58 -11.24
N ALA A 322 15.30 -2.75 -11.56
CA ALA A 322 15.77 -4.01 -10.99
C ALA A 322 17.17 -4.40 -11.49
N PHE A 323 17.59 -3.85 -12.64
CA PHE A 323 18.91 -4.06 -13.25
C PHE A 323 19.91 -2.94 -12.99
N LYS A 324 19.52 -1.88 -12.28
CA LYS A 324 20.44 -0.81 -11.92
C LYS A 324 21.59 -1.40 -11.08
N GLU A 325 22.83 -1.04 -11.42
CA GLU A 325 24.05 -1.53 -10.77
C GLU A 325 24.24 -3.06 -10.92
N THR A 326 24.06 -3.57 -12.14
CA THR A 326 24.38 -4.95 -12.50
C THR A 326 25.78 -5.06 -13.12
N PHE A 327 26.42 -6.22 -12.98
CA PHE A 327 27.62 -6.61 -13.73
C PHE A 327 27.29 -7.50 -14.94
N GLY A 328 26.02 -7.84 -15.11
CA GLY A 328 25.52 -8.60 -16.23
C GLY A 328 24.20 -9.29 -15.95
N ILE A 329 23.50 -9.68 -17.02
CA ILE A 329 22.12 -10.16 -16.95
C ILE A 329 22.00 -11.53 -17.60
N ILE A 330 21.28 -12.43 -16.96
CA ILE A 330 21.08 -13.82 -17.40
C ILE A 330 19.60 -14.02 -17.73
N SER A 331 19.31 -14.31 -19.00
CA SER A 331 17.98 -14.66 -19.49
C SER A 331 17.79 -16.17 -19.41
N VAL A 332 16.77 -16.63 -18.68
CA VAL A 332 16.59 -18.05 -18.39
C VAL A 332 15.50 -18.65 -19.26
N GLY A 333 15.82 -19.79 -19.87
CA GLY A 333 14.92 -20.60 -20.65
C GLY A 333 14.51 -21.89 -19.93
N THR A 334 13.21 -22.10 -19.82
CA THR A 334 12.59 -23.31 -19.24
C THR A 334 11.66 -23.97 -20.23
N ALA A 335 11.58 -25.30 -20.23
CA ALA A 335 10.57 -26.05 -20.98
C ALA A 335 9.84 -27.06 -20.09
N SER A 336 8.57 -27.26 -20.40
CA SER A 336 7.64 -28.18 -19.74
C SER A 336 7.70 -29.58 -20.36
N CYS A 337 6.97 -30.51 -19.76
CA CYS A 337 6.77 -31.88 -20.27
C CYS A 337 5.81 -31.96 -21.49
N GLU A 338 6.05 -31.20 -22.56
CA GLU A 338 5.13 -31.11 -23.71
C GLU A 338 5.46 -32.09 -24.85
N GLY A 339 6.75 -32.42 -25.00
CA GLY A 339 7.26 -33.15 -26.16
C GLY A 339 8.50 -33.98 -25.87
N PRO A 340 9.17 -34.49 -26.92
CA PRO A 340 10.42 -35.22 -26.80
C PRO A 340 11.50 -34.37 -26.13
N LYS A 341 12.29 -34.98 -25.24
CA LYS A 341 13.34 -34.30 -24.44
C LYS A 341 14.22 -33.35 -25.26
N ASN A 342 14.74 -33.81 -26.41
CA ASN A 342 15.61 -32.98 -27.24
C ASN A 342 14.89 -31.76 -27.83
N SER A 343 13.60 -31.91 -28.17
CA SER A 343 12.77 -30.81 -28.68
C SER A 343 12.52 -29.77 -27.59
N GLU A 344 12.16 -30.21 -26.38
CA GLU A 344 11.91 -29.32 -25.25
C GLU A 344 13.19 -28.63 -24.76
N ASN A 345 14.33 -29.33 -24.77
CA ASN A 345 15.62 -28.70 -24.45
C ASN A 345 15.98 -27.59 -25.44
N ASN A 346 15.73 -27.82 -26.73
CA ASN A 346 15.91 -26.80 -27.75
C ASN A 346 14.90 -25.64 -27.59
N LYS A 347 13.66 -25.94 -27.19
CA LYS A 347 12.63 -24.93 -26.89
C LYS A 347 13.04 -24.03 -25.73
N ALA A 348 13.55 -24.61 -24.64
CA ALA A 348 14.11 -23.85 -23.52
C ALA A 348 15.26 -22.94 -23.96
N TYR A 349 16.22 -23.45 -24.74
CA TYR A 349 17.30 -22.63 -25.29
C TYR A 349 16.76 -21.43 -26.10
N LYS A 350 15.83 -21.67 -27.04
CA LYS A 350 15.24 -20.60 -27.84
C LYS A 350 14.50 -19.57 -26.99
N ARG A 351 13.79 -19.99 -25.95
CA ARG A 351 13.13 -19.09 -24.99
C ARG A 351 14.13 -18.18 -24.28
N ALA A 352 15.28 -18.72 -23.85
CA ALA A 352 16.35 -17.92 -23.26
C ALA A 352 16.87 -16.86 -24.25
N VAL A 353 17.10 -17.26 -25.50
CA VAL A 353 17.57 -16.36 -26.58
C VAL A 353 16.52 -15.29 -26.93
N THR A 354 15.25 -15.66 -27.02
CA THR A 354 14.17 -14.70 -27.27
C THR A 354 14.10 -13.67 -26.14
N LEU A 355 14.10 -14.12 -24.88
CA LEU A 355 14.07 -13.23 -23.73
C LEU A 355 15.28 -12.30 -23.68
N ASP A 356 16.47 -12.81 -23.96
CA ASP A 356 17.71 -12.02 -24.06
C ASP A 356 17.60 -10.92 -25.12
N LYS A 357 17.05 -11.26 -26.29
CA LYS A 357 16.85 -10.31 -27.39
C LYS A 357 15.86 -9.21 -27.03
N GLU A 358 14.71 -9.55 -26.47
CA GLU A 358 13.70 -8.55 -26.06
C GLU A 358 14.26 -7.67 -24.94
N LEU A 359 14.99 -8.26 -23.99
CA LEU A 359 15.64 -7.52 -22.93
C LEU A 359 16.72 -6.59 -23.48
N LYS A 360 17.50 -6.99 -24.49
CA LYS A 360 18.44 -6.11 -25.18
C LYS A 360 17.78 -4.82 -25.65
N GLN A 361 16.64 -4.97 -26.33
CA GLN A 361 15.93 -3.84 -26.93
C GLN A 361 15.38 -2.90 -25.86
N ALA A 362 14.92 -3.44 -24.74
CA ALA A 362 14.51 -2.65 -23.59
C ALA A 362 15.70 -1.89 -22.97
N LEU A 363 16.84 -2.56 -22.74
CA LEU A 363 18.01 -1.99 -22.10
C LEU A 363 18.78 -0.99 -22.98
N GLU A 364 18.79 -1.18 -24.30
CA GLU A 364 19.44 -0.27 -25.26
C GLU A 364 18.88 1.17 -25.20
N LYS A 365 17.67 1.34 -24.67
CA LYS A 365 17.03 2.64 -24.43
C LYS A 365 17.61 3.38 -23.22
N HIS A 366 18.42 2.72 -22.40
CA HIS A 366 19.00 3.25 -21.16
C HIS A 366 20.53 3.25 -21.25
N GLU A 367 21.14 4.44 -21.23
CA GLU A 367 22.59 4.61 -21.44
C GLU A 367 23.44 3.77 -20.46
N ASP A 368 23.02 3.69 -19.20
CA ASP A 368 23.75 2.97 -18.14
C ASP A 368 23.66 1.43 -18.24
N LEU A 369 22.76 0.89 -19.08
CA LEU A 369 22.50 -0.55 -19.17
C LEU A 369 22.76 -1.14 -20.56
N ARG A 370 23.02 -0.28 -21.55
CA ARG A 370 23.19 -0.68 -22.96
C ARG A 370 24.36 -1.64 -23.17
N ASP A 371 25.44 -1.43 -22.42
CA ASP A 371 26.73 -2.11 -22.62
C ASP A 371 26.97 -3.23 -21.59
N GLU A 372 25.93 -3.61 -20.83
CA GLU A 372 26.01 -4.67 -19.83
C GLU A 372 26.24 -6.05 -20.44
N GLN A 373 27.01 -6.89 -19.73
CA GLN A 373 27.23 -8.27 -20.16
C GLN A 373 25.92 -9.06 -20.12
N ARG A 374 25.67 -9.90 -21.13
CA ARG A 374 24.45 -10.68 -21.20
C ARG A 374 24.76 -12.15 -21.37
N TYR A 375 23.92 -12.98 -20.77
CA TYR A 375 24.06 -14.42 -20.76
C TYR A 375 22.70 -15.07 -20.99
N THR A 376 22.72 -16.30 -21.49
CA THR A 376 21.56 -17.18 -21.56
C THR A 376 21.79 -18.40 -20.68
N LEU A 377 20.77 -18.80 -19.93
CA LEU A 377 20.76 -20.05 -19.16
C LEU A 377 19.67 -20.97 -19.69
N ASN A 378 20.08 -22.08 -20.30
CA ASN A 378 19.18 -23.15 -20.71
C ASN A 378 19.05 -24.20 -19.60
N LEU A 379 17.88 -24.24 -18.97
CA LEU A 379 17.53 -25.27 -17.98
C LEU A 379 16.97 -26.53 -18.64
N GLY A 380 16.50 -26.44 -19.89
CA GLY A 380 15.94 -27.56 -20.62
C GLY A 380 14.56 -28.00 -20.11
N GLN A 381 14.21 -29.26 -20.37
CA GLN A 381 12.92 -29.85 -20.01
C GLN A 381 12.81 -30.14 -18.51
N TYR A 382 11.64 -29.81 -17.95
CA TYR A 382 11.22 -30.19 -16.61
C TYR A 382 11.14 -31.73 -16.46
N LYS A 383 11.62 -32.25 -15.33
CA LYS A 383 11.82 -33.68 -15.04
C LYS A 383 11.35 -34.14 -13.65
N LYS A 384 10.64 -33.29 -12.87
CA LYS A 384 10.21 -33.70 -11.51
C LYS A 384 9.27 -34.90 -11.61
N TYR A 385 9.65 -35.97 -10.92
CA TYR A 385 9.13 -37.34 -10.96
C TYR A 385 9.63 -38.17 -12.14
N GLU A 386 10.27 -39.30 -11.80
CA GLU A 386 10.65 -40.41 -12.70
C GLU A 386 9.47 -41.04 -13.46
N ARG A 387 8.26 -40.48 -13.35
CA ARG A 387 7.26 -40.60 -14.39
C ARG A 387 7.76 -39.75 -15.55
N LYS A 388 8.39 -40.42 -16.53
CA LYS A 388 8.44 -39.99 -17.94
C LYS A 388 7.22 -39.10 -18.20
N CYS A 389 7.34 -37.98 -18.93
CA CYS A 389 6.24 -37.11 -19.40
C CYS A 389 5.12 -37.90 -20.16
N SER A 390 4.49 -38.85 -19.49
CA SER A 390 3.90 -40.10 -20.01
C SER A 390 2.68 -40.52 -19.19
N SER A 391 2.43 -39.91 -18.03
CA SER A 391 1.08 -39.95 -17.49
C SER A 391 0.21 -39.05 -18.37
N LYS A 392 -0.88 -39.59 -18.91
CA LYS A 392 -1.88 -38.82 -19.68
C LYS A 392 -2.58 -37.73 -18.84
N THR A 393 -2.15 -37.51 -17.61
CA THR A 393 -2.83 -36.75 -16.56
C THR A 393 -2.11 -35.44 -16.19
N GLU A 394 -0.92 -35.16 -16.74
CA GLU A 394 -0.24 -33.85 -16.61
C GLU A 394 -0.08 -33.22 -18.01
N LYS A 395 -1.20 -33.06 -18.71
CA LYS A 395 -1.21 -32.70 -20.15
C LYS A 395 -2.06 -31.49 -20.47
N THR A 396 -2.56 -30.78 -19.45
CA THR A 396 -3.22 -29.51 -19.72
C THR A 396 -2.20 -28.38 -19.63
N GLU A 397 -2.35 -27.40 -20.50
CA GLU A 397 -1.60 -26.14 -20.51
C GLU A 397 -1.52 -25.50 -19.10
N LYS A 398 -2.62 -25.55 -18.35
CA LYS A 398 -2.71 -25.01 -16.99
C LYS A 398 -1.85 -25.77 -15.96
N GLU A 399 -1.78 -27.10 -16.04
CA GLU A 399 -1.01 -27.92 -15.10
C GLU A 399 0.51 -27.76 -15.29
N THR A 400 0.94 -27.49 -16.53
CA THR A 400 2.35 -27.34 -16.88
C THR A 400 2.85 -25.89 -16.84
N ALA A 401 1.96 -24.92 -16.59
CA ALA A 401 2.30 -23.49 -16.55
C ALA A 401 3.45 -23.20 -15.57
N ILE A 402 3.41 -23.76 -14.36
CA ILE A 402 4.46 -23.56 -13.34
C ILE A 402 5.85 -24.07 -13.77
N GLN A 403 5.93 -24.93 -14.78
CA GLN A 403 7.18 -25.47 -15.35
C GLN A 403 7.79 -24.53 -16.41
N ARG A 404 7.06 -23.47 -16.79
CA ARG A 404 7.36 -22.55 -17.89
C ARG A 404 7.54 -21.11 -17.40
N ARG A 405 8.10 -20.93 -16.20
CA ARG A 405 8.32 -19.61 -15.59
C ARG A 405 9.26 -18.76 -16.45
N VAL A 406 8.96 -17.48 -16.53
CA VAL A 406 9.87 -16.50 -17.13
C VAL A 406 10.74 -15.92 -16.03
N ILE A 407 12.04 -16.12 -16.13
CA ILE A 407 13.01 -15.79 -15.08
C ILE A 407 14.14 -14.98 -15.71
N ILE A 408 14.51 -13.90 -15.04
CA ILE A 408 15.68 -13.08 -15.37
C ILE A 408 16.53 -12.97 -14.10
N ILE A 409 17.84 -13.02 -14.25
CA ILE A 409 18.78 -12.95 -13.12
C ILE A 409 19.75 -11.82 -13.38
N SER A 410 19.90 -10.90 -12.44
CA SER A 410 20.94 -9.87 -12.44
C SER A 410 22.13 -10.35 -11.62
N ILE A 411 23.34 -10.16 -12.12
CA ILE A 411 24.60 -10.37 -11.39
C ILE A 411 24.88 -9.07 -10.64
N THR A 412 24.70 -9.06 -9.33
CA THR A 412 24.83 -7.84 -8.52
C THR A 412 26.24 -7.63 -7.99
N ASP A 413 27.02 -8.70 -7.85
CA ASP A 413 28.43 -8.66 -7.50
C ASP A 413 29.14 -9.95 -7.94
N ARG A 414 30.45 -9.89 -8.14
CA ARG A 414 31.27 -11.08 -8.43
C ARG A 414 32.75 -10.85 -8.20
N ASP A 415 33.43 -11.91 -7.79
CA ASP A 415 34.89 -11.98 -7.88
C ASP A 415 35.35 -12.03 -9.34
N THR A 416 36.52 -11.46 -9.63
CA THR A 416 37.04 -11.31 -11.01
C THR A 416 37.19 -12.64 -11.75
N ASP A 417 37.63 -13.69 -11.04
CA ASP A 417 37.92 -15.00 -11.62
C ASP A 417 36.80 -16.03 -11.37
N VAL A 418 35.61 -15.59 -10.97
CA VAL A 418 34.52 -16.52 -10.64
C VAL A 418 34.05 -17.31 -11.87
N ASN A 419 33.91 -18.62 -11.69
CA ASN A 419 33.13 -19.42 -12.62
C ASN A 419 31.63 -19.19 -12.37
N LEU A 420 31.05 -18.22 -13.10
CA LEU A 420 29.64 -17.81 -12.97
C LEU A 420 28.65 -18.99 -13.03
N LYS A 421 28.93 -19.99 -13.87
CA LYS A 421 28.06 -21.18 -13.97
C LYS A 421 28.05 -21.98 -12.68
N GLN A 422 29.21 -22.19 -12.05
CA GLN A 422 29.31 -22.93 -10.79
C GLN A 422 28.70 -22.12 -9.64
N ALA A 423 29.08 -20.84 -9.52
CA ALA A 423 28.55 -19.95 -8.48
C ALA A 423 27.02 -19.79 -8.56
N LEU A 424 26.46 -19.62 -9.76
CA LEU A 424 25.01 -19.53 -9.95
C LEU A 424 24.31 -20.83 -9.59
N ARG A 425 24.89 -21.98 -9.95
CA ARG A 425 24.32 -23.29 -9.60
C ARG A 425 24.29 -23.49 -8.09
N ASP A 426 25.37 -23.13 -7.42
CA ASP A 426 25.48 -23.18 -5.96
C ASP A 426 24.44 -22.25 -5.30
N ALA A 427 24.32 -21.01 -5.80
CA ALA A 427 23.39 -20.00 -5.28
C ALA A 427 21.92 -20.43 -5.32
N ILE A 428 21.52 -21.20 -6.34
CA ILE A 428 20.13 -21.66 -6.53
C ILE A 428 19.85 -22.98 -5.80
N LYS A 429 20.88 -23.78 -5.51
CA LYS A 429 20.70 -25.12 -4.96
C LYS A 429 20.02 -25.06 -3.58
N ASN A 430 18.98 -25.88 -3.37
CA ASN A 430 18.22 -25.98 -2.12
C ASN A 430 17.50 -24.68 -1.69
N ARG A 431 17.21 -23.76 -2.61
CA ARG A 431 16.46 -22.53 -2.35
C ARG A 431 14.97 -22.72 -2.57
N GLU A 432 14.22 -22.95 -1.50
CA GLU A 432 12.76 -23.11 -1.57
C GLU A 432 12.01 -21.80 -1.88
N ASP A 433 12.63 -20.66 -1.60
CA ASP A 433 12.07 -19.32 -1.80
C ASP A 433 12.00 -18.89 -3.27
N LEU A 434 12.83 -19.48 -4.15
CA LEU A 434 12.86 -19.13 -5.58
C LEU A 434 11.61 -19.60 -6.35
N SER A 435 10.68 -20.34 -5.75
CA SER A 435 9.45 -20.85 -6.39
C SER A 435 9.66 -21.72 -7.65
N PHE A 436 10.91 -21.98 -8.03
CA PHE A 436 11.35 -23.00 -8.98
C PHE A 436 12.60 -23.68 -8.40
N ASP A 437 12.82 -24.92 -8.79
CA ASP A 437 13.97 -25.72 -8.33
C ASP A 437 14.66 -26.29 -9.56
N ILE A 438 15.94 -25.91 -9.74
CA ILE A 438 16.76 -26.27 -10.90
C ILE A 438 17.00 -27.77 -11.02
N GLU A 439 16.92 -28.51 -9.91
CA GLU A 439 17.06 -29.97 -9.93
C GLU A 439 15.82 -30.65 -10.52
N ASN A 440 14.75 -29.90 -10.76
CA ASN A 440 13.60 -30.35 -11.54
C ASN A 440 13.77 -30.10 -13.04
N TYR A 441 14.92 -29.64 -13.52
CA TYR A 441 15.21 -29.45 -14.93
C TYR A 441 16.41 -30.30 -15.37
N ASN A 442 16.52 -30.60 -16.66
CA ASN A 442 17.44 -31.61 -17.15
C ASN A 442 18.79 -31.05 -17.66
N LEU A 443 18.91 -29.73 -17.81
CA LEU A 443 20.12 -29.03 -18.23
C LEU A 443 20.46 -27.91 -17.25
N PHE A 444 21.70 -27.44 -17.35
CA PHE A 444 22.18 -26.22 -16.70
C PHE A 444 23.32 -25.68 -17.58
N GLU A 445 22.96 -25.02 -18.67
CA GLU A 445 23.88 -24.56 -19.71
C GLU A 445 23.87 -23.04 -19.75
N LEU A 446 24.87 -22.42 -19.10
CA LEU A 446 25.10 -20.99 -19.13
C LEU A 446 26.04 -20.65 -20.29
N THR A 447 25.64 -19.69 -21.14
CA THR A 447 26.41 -19.23 -22.30
C THR A 447 26.39 -17.70 -22.35
N GLU A 448 27.50 -17.07 -22.68
CA GLU A 448 27.54 -15.62 -22.96
C GLU A 448 26.77 -15.30 -24.24
N SER A 449 25.94 -14.26 -24.20
CA SER A 449 25.15 -13.80 -25.34
C SER A 449 26.02 -12.96 -26.27
N ASN A 450 25.77 -13.06 -27.59
CA ASN A 450 26.45 -12.24 -28.59
C ASN A 450 25.82 -10.84 -28.79
#